data_AF-A0A932JYH6-F1
#
_entry.id   AF-A0A932JYH6-F1
#
_cell.length_a   1.000
_cell.length_b   1.000
_cell.length_c   1.000
_cell.angle_alpha   90.00
_cell.angle_beta   90.00
_cell.angle_gamma   90.00
#
_symmetry.space_group_name_H-M   'P 1'
#
loop_
_entity.id
_entity.type
_entity.pdbx_description
1 polymer ?
#
loop_
_entity_poly.entity_id
_entity_poly.type
_entity_poly.pdbx_seq_one_letter_code
_entity_poly.pdbx_strand_id
1 'polypeptide(L)'
;MSVTENMAVHSTARALGVPVATLANKILKVQSDQGLTEMIPEGMARAWLALPLFVDGTTLAVALADPSDKILIADLARHTNRTIKPFAASKTEILTAAGKAY
;
A
#
# COMPACT_ATOMS: atom_id res chain seq x y z
N MET A 1 -13.62 8.54 -4.22
CA MET A 1 -12.38 9.13 -4.75
C MET A 1 -12.76 10.28 -5.66
N SER A 2 -12.22 11.47 -5.41
CA SER A 2 -12.44 12.63 -6.29
C SER A 2 -11.61 12.51 -7.59
N VAL A 3 -12.03 13.19 -8.66
CA VAL A 3 -11.26 13.25 -9.93
C VAL A 3 -9.84 13.78 -9.68
N THR A 4 -9.70 14.75 -8.78
CA THR A 4 -8.42 15.36 -8.41
C THR A 4 -7.46 14.39 -7.72
N GLU A 5 -7.93 13.62 -6.73
CA GLU A 5 -7.11 12.60 -6.06
C GLU A 5 -6.62 11.54 -7.05
N ASN A 6 -7.49 11.11 -7.96
CA ASN A 6 -7.14 10.10 -8.95
C ASN A 6 -6.00 10.59 -9.87
N MET A 7 -6.11 11.83 -10.36
CA MET A 7 -5.09 12.44 -11.21
C MET A 7 -3.75 12.60 -10.47
N ALA A 8 -3.79 12.99 -9.19
CA ALA A 8 -2.58 13.14 -8.36
C ALA A 8 -1.87 11.81 -8.12
N VAL A 9 -2.61 10.73 -7.81
CA VAL A 9 -2.01 9.40 -7.61
C VAL A 9 -1.34 8.92 -8.91
N HIS A 10 -2.02 9.07 -10.06
CA HIS A 10 -1.48 8.62 -11.35
C HIS A 10 -0.26 9.44 -11.80
N SER A 11 -0.26 10.76 -11.60
CA SER A 11 0.88 11.61 -11.96
C SER A 11 2.11 11.31 -11.11
N THR A 12 1.93 11.18 -9.78
CA THR A 12 2.99 10.80 -8.84
C THR A 12 3.54 9.41 -9.15
N ALA A 13 2.66 8.43 -9.38
CA ALA A 13 3.07 7.07 -9.71
C ALA A 13 3.93 7.02 -10.97
N ARG A 14 3.52 7.76 -12.01
CA ARG A 14 4.26 7.88 -13.26
C ARG A 14 5.63 8.54 -13.06
N ALA A 15 5.71 9.61 -12.28
CA ALA A 15 6.98 10.30 -12.00
C ALA A 15 7.99 9.42 -11.25
N LEU A 16 7.50 8.56 -10.35
CA LEU A 16 8.34 7.68 -9.54
C LEU A 16 8.57 6.29 -10.16
N GLY A 17 7.90 5.97 -11.26
CA GLY A 17 7.99 4.65 -11.90
C GLY A 17 7.37 3.53 -11.07
N VAL A 18 6.41 3.84 -10.19
CA VAL A 18 5.73 2.86 -9.32
C VAL A 18 4.34 2.49 -9.88
N PRO A 19 3.89 1.24 -9.68
CA PRO A 19 2.55 0.82 -10.09
C PRO A 19 1.46 1.50 -9.26
N VAL A 20 0.28 1.70 -9.86
CA VAL A 20 -0.92 2.21 -9.17
C VAL A 20 -1.79 1.05 -8.69
N ALA A 21 -2.19 1.07 -7.42
CA ALA A 21 -3.20 0.17 -6.86
C ALA A 21 -4.48 0.95 -6.53
N THR A 22 -5.61 0.52 -7.10
CA THR A 22 -6.93 1.11 -6.81
C THR A 22 -7.94 0.02 -6.49
N LEU A 23 -9.08 0.41 -5.90
CA LEU A 23 -10.22 -0.50 -5.78
C LEU A 23 -10.78 -0.87 -7.17
N ALA A 24 -10.71 0.07 -8.12
CA ALA A 24 -11.23 -0.10 -9.48
C ALA A 24 -10.45 -1.14 -10.29
N ASN A 25 -9.12 -1.15 -10.18
CA ASN A 25 -8.26 -2.13 -10.86
C ASN A 25 -8.08 -3.45 -10.09
N LYS A 26 -8.74 -3.58 -8.92
CA LYS A 26 -8.75 -4.77 -8.06
C LYS A 26 -7.38 -5.15 -7.48
N ILE A 27 -6.38 -4.29 -7.58
CA ILE A 27 -5.06 -4.50 -6.97
C ILE A 27 -5.08 -4.10 -5.50
N LEU A 28 -5.87 -3.10 -5.11
CA LEU A 28 -5.93 -2.61 -3.73
C LEU A 28 -6.80 -3.52 -2.84
N LYS A 29 -6.27 -4.71 -2.55
CA LYS A 29 -6.84 -5.69 -1.63
C LYS A 29 -5.71 -6.44 -0.94
N VAL A 30 -5.94 -6.84 0.31
CA VAL A 30 -5.05 -7.72 1.05
C VAL A 30 -5.27 -9.15 0.54
N GLN A 31 -4.22 -9.81 0.06
CA GLN A 31 -4.30 -11.21 -0.35
C GLN A 31 -4.49 -12.12 0.88
N SER A 32 -5.50 -12.99 0.81
CA SER A 32 -5.76 -14.02 1.82
C SER A 32 -4.63 -15.06 1.90
N ASP A 33 -4.52 -15.74 3.03
CA ASP A 33 -3.63 -16.89 3.24
C ASP A 33 -2.12 -16.60 3.17
N GLN A 34 -1.72 -15.33 3.30
CA GLN A 34 -0.31 -14.90 3.29
C GLN A 34 0.18 -14.30 4.61
N GLY A 35 -0.65 -14.28 5.67
CA GLY A 35 -0.29 -13.70 6.98
C GLY A 35 -0.06 -12.18 6.94
N LEU A 36 -0.59 -11.49 5.92
CA LEU A 36 -0.32 -10.06 5.68
C LEU A 36 -0.82 -9.16 6.80
N THR A 37 -1.97 -9.50 7.38
CA THR A 37 -2.58 -8.75 8.48
C THR A 37 -1.81 -8.90 9.80
N GLU A 38 -1.01 -9.96 9.94
CA GLU A 38 -0.08 -10.13 11.05
C GLU A 38 1.21 -9.32 10.83
N MET A 39 1.68 -9.22 9.57
CA MET A 39 2.87 -8.44 9.21
C MET A 39 2.64 -6.93 9.30
N ILE A 40 1.45 -6.47 8.90
CA ILE A 40 1.03 -5.07 9.06
C ILE A 40 -0.38 -5.11 9.67
N PRO A 41 -0.52 -4.97 11.00
CA PRO A 41 -1.81 -4.92 11.68
C PRO A 41 -2.64 -3.69 11.29
N GLU A 42 -3.95 -3.75 11.53
CA GLU A 42 -4.91 -2.70 11.13
C GLU A 42 -4.50 -1.29 11.62
N GLY A 43 -4.12 -1.18 12.90
CA GLY A 43 -3.70 0.09 13.49
C GLY A 43 -2.49 0.69 12.76
N MET A 44 -1.53 -0.15 12.37
CA MET A 44 -0.37 0.28 11.59
C MET A 44 -0.78 0.67 10.17
N ALA A 45 -1.60 -0.15 9.50
CA ALA A 45 -2.05 0.12 8.13
C ALA A 45 -2.79 1.47 8.03
N ARG A 46 -3.63 1.79 9.03
CA ARG A 46 -4.34 3.06 9.10
C ARG A 46 -3.43 4.24 9.48
N ALA A 47 -2.57 4.06 10.47
CA ALA A 47 -1.69 5.13 10.96
C ALA A 47 -0.64 5.52 9.92
N TRP A 48 -0.06 4.53 9.24
CA TRP A 48 1.02 4.73 8.28
C TRP A 48 0.53 4.83 6.83
N LEU A 49 -0.79 4.69 6.60
CA LEU A 49 -1.39 4.65 5.27
C LEU A 49 -0.67 3.62 4.38
N ALA A 50 -0.49 2.42 4.92
CA ALA A 50 0.30 1.34 4.34
C ALA A 50 -0.49 0.04 4.34
N LEU A 51 -1.08 -0.34 3.20
CA LEU A 51 -1.87 -1.56 3.08
C LEU A 51 -1.02 -2.68 2.47
N PRO A 52 -0.81 -3.82 3.15
CA PRO A 52 -0.12 -4.95 2.55
C PRO A 52 -1.00 -5.55 1.43
N LEU A 53 -0.43 -5.78 0.25
CA LEU A 53 -1.17 -6.32 -0.90
C LEU A 53 -0.93 -7.82 -1.06
N PHE A 54 0.33 -8.19 -1.19
CA PHE A 54 0.78 -9.57 -1.34
C PHE A 54 2.27 -9.71 -1.02
N VAL A 55 2.68 -10.93 -0.72
CA VAL A 55 4.09 -11.32 -0.62
C VAL A 55 4.47 -12.17 -1.84
N ASP A 56 5.64 -11.88 -2.39
CA ASP A 56 6.31 -12.68 -3.41
C ASP A 56 7.77 -12.91 -2.99
N GLY A 57 8.07 -14.14 -2.56
CA GLY A 57 9.35 -14.49 -1.92
C GLY A 57 9.64 -13.63 -0.68
N THR A 58 10.69 -12.82 -0.74
CA THR A 58 11.10 -11.88 0.32
C THR A 58 10.55 -10.48 0.12
N THR A 59 9.79 -10.25 -0.94
CA THR A 59 9.24 -8.94 -1.29
C THR A 59 7.81 -8.82 -0.80
N LEU A 60 7.51 -7.76 -0.04
CA LEU A 60 6.16 -7.37 0.35
C LEU A 60 5.72 -6.19 -0.52
N ALA A 61 4.67 -6.40 -1.32
CA ALA A 61 4.00 -5.32 -2.02
C ALA A 61 3.11 -4.55 -1.04
N VAL A 62 3.28 -3.23 -0.97
CA VAL A 62 2.52 -2.36 -0.06
C VAL A 62 1.96 -1.18 -0.83
N ALA A 63 0.67 -0.93 -0.70
CA ALA A 63 0.06 0.30 -1.19
C ALA A 63 0.28 1.44 -0.18
N LEU A 64 0.83 2.56 -0.68
CA LEU A 64 1.21 3.73 0.11
C LEU A 64 0.52 4.98 -0.44
N ALA A 65 0.10 5.85 0.48
CA ALA A 65 -0.39 7.19 0.14
C ALA A 65 0.72 8.08 -0.41
N ASP A 66 1.94 7.93 0.12
CA ASP A 66 3.16 8.56 -0.41
C ASP A 66 4.22 7.47 -0.70
N PRO A 67 4.33 6.99 -1.94
CA PRO A 67 5.34 6.00 -2.33
C PRO A 67 6.77 6.59 -2.43
N SER A 68 6.96 7.90 -2.21
CA SER A 68 8.28 8.54 -2.18
C SER A 68 8.87 8.63 -0.77
N ASP A 69 8.09 8.33 0.27
CA ASP A 69 8.53 8.36 1.66
C ASP A 69 9.50 7.20 1.96
N LYS A 70 10.79 7.49 1.82
CA LYS A 70 11.88 6.53 2.07
C LYS A 70 11.99 6.12 3.53
N ILE A 71 11.56 6.97 4.47
CA ILE A 71 11.62 6.67 5.90
C ILE A 71 10.57 5.62 6.22
N LEU A 72 9.32 5.84 5.78
CA LEU A 72 8.25 4.87 5.92
C LEU A 72 8.59 3.53 5.26
N ILE A 73 9.14 3.55 4.05
CA ILE A 73 9.56 2.33 3.34
C ILE A 73 10.63 1.56 4.13
N ALA A 74 11.63 2.25 4.69
CA ALA A 74 12.67 1.62 5.50
C ALA A 74 12.13 1.08 6.83
N ASP A 75 11.18 1.79 7.45
CA ASP A 75 10.52 1.37 8.68
C ASP A 75 9.65 0.13 8.47
N LEU A 76 8.87 0.09 7.39
CA LEU A 76 8.11 -1.09 6.96
C LEU A 76 9.04 -2.28 6.68
N ALA A 77 10.16 -2.05 5.97
CA ALA A 77 11.13 -3.09 5.67
C ALA A 77 11.71 -3.71 6.95
N ARG A 78 12.10 -2.87 7.91
CA ARG A 78 12.64 -3.29 9.21
C ARG A 78 11.59 -4.01 10.06
N HIS A 79 10.35 -3.51 10.09
CA HIS A 79 9.28 -4.10 10.88
C HIS A 79 8.89 -5.48 10.34
N THR A 80 8.75 -5.61 9.02
CA THR A 80 8.29 -6.84 8.36
C THR A 80 9.42 -7.81 8.04
N ASN A 81 10.69 -7.39 8.18
CA ASN A 81 11.87 -8.10 7.73
C ASN A 81 11.79 -8.51 6.24
N ARG A 82 11.26 -7.60 5.39
CA ARG A 82 11.02 -7.84 3.96
C ARG A 82 11.47 -6.66 3.11
N THR A 83 11.77 -6.94 1.84
CA THR A 83 11.96 -5.87 0.86
C THR A 83 10.59 -5.27 0.50
N ILE A 84 10.45 -3.96 0.57
CA ILE A 84 9.18 -3.29 0.28
C ILE A 84 9.13 -2.89 -1.20
N LYS A 85 8.06 -3.31 -1.88
CA LYS A 85 7.71 -2.86 -3.22
C LYS A 85 6.51 -1.90 -3.13
N PRO A 86 6.70 -0.58 -3.30
CA PRO A 86 5.63 0.38 -3.15
C PRO A 86 4.67 0.37 -4.34
N PHE A 87 3.39 0.53 -4.04
CA PHE A 87 2.31 0.82 -4.99
C PHE A 87 1.69 2.16 -4.59
N ALA A 88 1.47 3.05 -5.55
CA ALA A 88 0.76 4.30 -5.28
C ALA A 88 -0.74 4.03 -5.13
N ALA A 89 -1.35 4.53 -4.06
CA ALA A 89 -2.79 4.48 -3.86
C ALA A 89 -3.28 5.74 -3.14
N SER A 90 -4.56 6.07 -3.28
CA SER A 90 -5.13 7.20 -2.54
C SER A 90 -5.30 6.86 -1.06
N LYS A 91 -5.09 7.83 -0.17
CA LYS A 91 -5.39 7.70 1.27
C LYS A 91 -6.81 7.17 1.50
N THR A 92 -7.78 7.73 0.79
CA THR A 92 -9.20 7.38 0.91
C THR A 92 -9.45 5.91 0.57
N GLU A 93 -8.86 5.41 -0.52
CA GLU A 93 -9.01 4.00 -0.88
C GLU A 93 -8.24 3.06 0.05
N ILE A 94 -7.05 3.44 0.53
CA ILE A 94 -6.30 2.67 1.53
C ILE A 94 -7.14 2.45 2.78
N LEU A 95 -7.73 3.51 3.34
CA LEU A 95 -8.58 3.42 4.52
C LEU A 95 -9.86 2.60 4.26
N THR A 96 -10.43 2.72 3.06
CA THR A 96 -11.60 1.94 2.64
C THR A 96 -11.26 0.45 2.51
N ALA A 97 -10.10 0.11 1.96
CA ALA A 97 -9.64 -1.27 1.80
C ALA A 97 -9.26 -1.89 3.14
N ALA A 98 -8.56 -1.14 4.00
CA ALA A 98 -8.25 -1.57 5.36
C ALA A 98 -9.52 -1.93 6.14
N GLY A 99 -10.57 -1.10 6.09
CA GLY A 99 -11.83 -1.41 6.78
C GLY A 99 -12.61 -2.62 6.24
N LYS A 100 -12.17 -3.24 5.14
CA LYS A 100 -12.75 -4.48 4.61
C LYS A 100 -11.85 -5.71 4.84
N ALA A 101 -10.58 -5.49 5.14
CA ALA A 101 -9.54 -6.53 5.13
C ALA A 101 -9.12 -6.99 6.54
N TYR A 102 -9.32 -6.12 7.53
CA TYR A 102 -9.15 -6.40 8.96
C TYR A 102 -10.54 -6.47 9.60
#